data_AF-A0AAW9J3U2-F1
#
_entry.id   AF-A0AAW9J3U2-F1
#
_cell.length_a   1.000
_cell.length_b   1.000
_cell.length_c   1.000
_cell.angle_alpha   90.00
_cell.angle_beta   90.00
_cell.angle_gamma   90.00
#
_symmetry.space_group_name_H-M   'P 1'
#
loop_
_entity.id
_entity.type
_entity.pdbx_description
1 polymer ?
#
loop_
_entity_poly.entity_id
_entity_poly.type
_entity_poly.pdbx_seq_one_letter_code
_entity_poly.pdbx_strand_id
1 'polypeptide(L)'
;MLRVRDLDMNGVRNSLESFKNNETMEEGDIKSLRKLYYINKNQVEDFVSSVPKSNMNANEILVLKVKDEKDIPTIKSGIEERIKKQGESFKNYRPEECTLIENAILEVE
;
A
#
# COMPACT_ATOMS: atom_id res chain seq x y z
N MET A 1 -26.67 -0.64 -16.71
CA MET A 1 -25.62 -1.57 -17.18
C MET A 1 -24.44 -1.40 -16.23
N LEU A 2 -24.34 -2.25 -15.21
CA LEU A 2 -23.22 -2.23 -14.25
C LEU A 2 -21.97 -2.72 -14.98
N ARG A 3 -21.07 -1.80 -15.31
CA ARG A 3 -19.72 -2.15 -15.77
C ARG A 3 -18.94 -2.59 -14.54
N VAL A 4 -18.90 -3.89 -14.28
CA VAL A 4 -17.88 -4.47 -13.42
C VAL A 4 -16.58 -4.36 -14.22
N ARG A 5 -15.73 -3.39 -13.87
CA ARG A 5 -14.33 -3.41 -14.32
C ARG A 5 -13.70 -4.57 -13.56
N ASP A 6 -13.54 -5.71 -14.21
CA ASP A 6 -12.57 -6.69 -13.72
C ASP A 6 -11.20 -6.01 -13.81
N LEU A 7 -10.73 -5.48 -12.69
CA LEU A 7 -9.39 -4.95 -12.57
C LEU A 7 -8.42 -6.13 -12.80
N ASP A 8 -7.69 -6.09 -13.91
CA ASP A 8 -6.68 -7.08 -14.23
C ASP A 8 -5.47 -6.90 -13.30
N MET A 9 -5.52 -7.55 -12.15
CA MET A 9 -4.47 -7.53 -11.14
C MET A 9 -3.14 -8.08 -11.67
N ASN A 10 -3.16 -8.92 -12.71
CA ASN A 10 -1.94 -9.39 -13.37
C ASN A 10 -1.31 -8.26 -14.20
N GLY A 11 -2.12 -7.49 -14.92
CA GLY A 11 -1.69 -6.28 -15.62
C GLY A 11 -1.10 -5.25 -14.66
N VAL A 12 -1.74 -5.03 -13.49
CA VAL A 12 -1.22 -4.18 -12.43
C VAL A 12 0.13 -4.69 -11.91
N ARG A 13 0.25 -5.99 -11.61
CA ARG A 13 1.50 -6.61 -11.13
C ARG A 13 2.63 -6.44 -12.13
N ASN A 14 2.38 -6.74 -13.41
CA ASN A 14 3.38 -6.58 -14.48
C ASN A 14 3.83 -5.13 -14.65
N SER A 15 2.89 -4.18 -14.53
CA SER A 15 3.22 -2.76 -14.60
C SER A 15 4.05 -2.33 -13.40
N LEU A 16 3.70 -2.79 -12.20
CA LEU A 16 4.40 -2.47 -10.97
C LEU A 16 5.88 -2.89 -10.99
N GLU A 17 6.19 -4.05 -11.59
CA GLU A 17 7.57 -4.51 -11.74
C GLU A 17 8.46 -3.49 -12.47
N SER A 18 7.90 -2.70 -13.39
CA SER A 18 8.64 -1.63 -14.08
C SER A 18 8.89 -0.38 -13.23
N PHE A 19 8.08 -0.13 -12.20
CA PHE A 19 8.19 1.02 -11.30
C PHE A 19 8.90 0.70 -9.98
N LYS A 20 9.01 -0.59 -9.65
CA LYS A 20 9.60 -1.05 -8.40
C LYS A 20 11.09 -0.75 -8.35
N ASN A 21 11.51 -0.01 -7.32
CA ASN A 21 12.93 0.10 -7.01
C ASN A 21 13.40 -1.14 -6.23
N ASN A 22 14.04 -2.07 -6.92
CA ASN A 22 14.50 -3.33 -6.33
C ASN A 22 15.60 -3.16 -5.27
N GLU A 23 16.26 -2.00 -5.17
CA GLU A 23 17.25 -1.74 -4.12
C GLU A 23 16.58 -1.44 -2.78
N THR A 24 15.44 -0.73 -2.80
CA THR A 24 14.79 -0.20 -1.60
C THR A 24 13.46 -0.88 -1.27
N MET A 25 12.87 -1.61 -2.21
CA MET A 25 11.55 -2.23 -2.09
C MET A 25 11.60 -3.75 -2.31
N GLU A 26 10.71 -4.47 -1.63
CA GLU A 26 10.47 -5.90 -1.80
C GLU A 26 8.98 -6.20 -1.97
N GLU A 27 8.65 -7.35 -2.55
CA GLU A 27 7.25 -7.74 -2.70
C GLU A 27 6.64 -8.03 -1.33
N GLY A 28 5.51 -7.40 -1.04
CA GLY A 28 4.78 -7.64 0.20
C GLY A 28 3.92 -8.91 0.11
N ASP A 29 3.72 -9.55 1.26
CA ASP A 29 2.88 -10.73 1.41
C ASP A 29 1.71 -10.46 2.38
N ILE A 30 0.89 -11.48 2.64
CA ILE A 30 -0.22 -11.34 3.62
C ILE A 30 0.29 -10.98 5.03
N LYS A 31 1.52 -11.36 5.39
CA LYS A 31 2.08 -11.03 6.70
C LYS A 31 2.43 -9.54 6.76
N SER A 32 3.01 -8.98 5.69
CA SER A 32 3.28 -7.54 5.61
C SER A 32 1.99 -6.74 5.58
N LEU A 33 0.95 -7.18 4.86
CA LEU A 33 -0.37 -6.51 4.88
C LEU A 33 -0.92 -6.35 6.31
N ARG A 34 -0.92 -7.46 7.05
CA ARG A 34 -1.41 -7.49 8.42
C ARG A 34 -0.54 -6.65 9.35
N LYS A 35 0.78 -6.71 9.20
CA LYS A 35 1.73 -6.02 10.09
C LYS A 35 1.73 -4.50 9.84
N LEU A 36 1.67 -4.08 8.59
CA LEU A 36 1.86 -2.68 8.20
C LEU A 36 0.54 -1.90 8.18
N TYR A 37 -0.54 -2.52 7.74
CA TYR A 37 -1.84 -1.84 7.54
C TYR A 37 -2.98 -2.43 8.36
N TYR A 38 -2.74 -3.47 9.16
CA TYR A 38 -3.79 -4.17 9.92
C TYR A 38 -4.87 -4.83 9.05
N ILE A 39 -4.56 -5.09 7.79
CA ILE A 39 -5.49 -5.71 6.83
C ILE A 39 -5.37 -7.24 6.91
N ASN A 40 -6.50 -7.92 7.04
CA ASN A 40 -6.56 -9.37 7.10
C ASN A 40 -6.85 -9.99 5.74
N LYS A 41 -6.36 -11.22 5.51
CA LYS A 41 -6.59 -11.99 4.28
C LYS A 41 -8.08 -12.18 3.94
N ASN A 42 -8.96 -12.21 4.95
CA ASN A 42 -10.39 -12.35 4.71
C ASN A 42 -11.05 -11.10 4.12
N GLN A 43 -10.41 -9.93 4.20
CA GLN A 43 -10.94 -8.65 3.70
C GLN A 43 -10.54 -8.36 2.24
N VAL A 44 -9.57 -9.11 1.68
CA VAL A 44 -9.04 -8.91 0.32
C VAL A 44 -9.20 -10.15 -0.56
N GLU A 45 -9.67 -9.96 -1.79
CA GLU A 45 -9.72 -11.00 -2.83
C GLU A 45 -8.34 -11.23 -3.43
N ASP A 46 -7.65 -10.14 -3.76
CA ASP A 46 -6.30 -10.13 -4.32
C ASP A 46 -5.60 -8.82 -3.94
N PHE A 47 -4.27 -8.80 -4.04
CA PHE A 47 -3.48 -7.61 -3.81
C PHE A 47 -2.15 -7.68 -4.56
N VAL A 48 -1.61 -6.49 -4.82
CA VAL A 48 -0.23 -6.27 -5.25
C VAL A 48 0.38 -5.29 -4.27
N SER A 49 1.56 -5.61 -3.74
CA SER A 49 2.24 -4.70 -2.82
C SER A 49 3.75 -4.75 -3.01
N SER A 50 4.36 -3.57 -2.93
CA SER A 50 5.81 -3.41 -2.81
C SER A 50 6.09 -2.54 -1.59
N VAL A 51 6.75 -3.12 -0.60
CA VAL A 51 6.99 -2.50 0.71
C VAL A 51 8.47 -2.15 0.87
N PRO A 52 8.82 -1.18 1.72
CA PRO A 52 10.22 -0.87 2.00
C PRO A 52 10.97 -2.06 2.60
N LYS A 53 12.18 -2.36 2.11
CA LYS A 53 13.09 -3.35 2.70
C LYS A 53 13.62 -2.94 4.08
N SER A 54 13.60 -1.64 4.37
CA SER A 54 14.08 -1.09 5.62
C SER A 54 13.19 0.06 6.09
N ASN A 55 13.22 0.34 7.39
CA ASN A 55 12.53 1.50 7.96
C ASN A 55 13.16 2.85 7.56
N MET A 56 14.22 2.85 6.76
CA MET A 56 14.90 4.05 6.28
C MET A 56 14.37 4.54 4.92
N ASN A 57 13.46 3.79 4.28
CA ASN A 57 12.88 4.14 2.97
C ASN A 57 11.37 4.33 3.09
N ALA A 58 10.82 5.37 2.46
CA ALA A 58 9.39 5.65 2.48
C ALA A 58 8.65 5.10 1.24
N ASN A 59 9.36 4.66 0.20
CA ASN A 59 8.77 4.19 -1.05
C ASN A 59 7.96 2.92 -0.83
N GLU A 60 6.65 3.01 -1.09
CA GLU A 60 5.69 1.95 -0.82
C GLU A 60 4.56 2.03 -1.85
N ILE A 61 4.12 0.88 -2.36
CA ILE A 61 2.97 0.80 -3.26
C ILE A 61 2.05 -0.33 -2.77
N LEU A 62 0.75 -0.03 -2.67
CA LEU A 62 -0.28 -0.99 -2.27
C LEU A 62 -1.50 -0.85 -3.18
N VAL A 63 -1.89 -1.94 -3.84
CA VAL A 63 -3.13 -2.04 -4.60
C VAL A 63 -3.93 -3.23 -4.07
N LEU A 64 -5.19 -2.98 -3.71
CA LEU A 64 -6.07 -3.96 -3.08
C LEU A 64 -7.32 -4.19 -3.93
N LYS A 65 -7.66 -5.46 -4.16
CA LYS A 65 -9.01 -5.86 -4.55
C LYS A 65 -9.75 -6.30 -3.29
N VAL A 66 -10.63 -5.42 -2.78
CA VAL A 66 -11.36 -5.65 -1.51
C VAL A 66 -12.55 -6.58 -1.76
N LYS A 67 -12.85 -7.49 -0.82
CA LYS A 67 -13.98 -8.44 -0.98
C LYS A 67 -15.35 -7.78 -0.81
N ASP A 68 -15.43 -6.85 0.12
CA ASP A 68 -16.69 -6.22 0.53
C ASP A 68 -16.43 -4.74 0.78
N GLU A 69 -17.19 -3.89 0.09
CA GLU A 69 -17.08 -2.43 0.20
C GLU A 69 -17.25 -1.94 1.64
N LYS A 70 -17.98 -2.69 2.49
CA LYS A 70 -18.14 -2.34 3.91
C LYS A 70 -16.81 -2.34 4.69
N ASP A 71 -15.79 -3.06 4.21
CA ASP A 71 -14.48 -3.15 4.85
C ASP A 71 -13.57 -1.99 4.45
N ILE A 72 -13.89 -1.25 3.38
CA ILE A 72 -13.11 -0.12 2.86
C ILE A 72 -12.81 0.93 3.95
N PRO A 73 -13.76 1.37 4.80
CA PRO A 73 -13.47 2.33 5.86
C PRO A 73 -12.41 1.84 6.85
N THR A 74 -12.45 0.56 7.23
CA THR A 74 -11.48 -0.02 8.17
C THR A 74 -10.10 -0.17 7.52
N ILE A 75 -10.07 -0.61 6.26
CA ILE A 75 -8.84 -0.73 5.47
C ILE A 75 -8.19 0.65 5.30
N LYS A 76 -8.98 1.67 4.97
CA LYS A 76 -8.52 3.06 4.81
C LYS A 76 -7.87 3.59 6.09
N SER A 77 -8.52 3.41 7.25
CA SER A 77 -7.95 3.81 8.54
C SER A 77 -6.59 3.16 8.82
N GLY A 78 -6.41 1.88 8.47
CA GLY A 78 -5.13 1.18 8.64
C GLY A 78 -4.02 1.74 7.75
N ILE A 79 -4.35 2.13 6.51
CA ILE A 79 -3.42 2.78 5.59
C ILE A 79 -3.05 4.18 6.07
N GLU A 80 -4.03 4.96 6.53
CA GLU A 80 -3.80 6.30 7.09
C GLU A 80 -2.91 6.25 8.34
N GLU A 81 -3.10 5.24 9.21
CA GLU A 81 -2.24 5.03 10.37
C GLU A 81 -0.80 4.70 9.97
N ARG A 82 -0.61 3.91 8.90
CA ARG A 82 0.71 3.62 8.34
C ARG A 82 1.38 4.89 7.81
N ILE A 83 0.66 5.72 7.05
CA ILE A 83 1.15 7.02 6.53
C ILE A 83 1.57 7.91 7.69
N LYS A 84 0.73 8.03 8.73
CA LYS A 84 1.02 8.83 9.92
C LYS A 84 2.27 8.35 10.66
N LYS A 85 2.38 7.04 10.93
CA LYS A 85 3.53 6.44 11.63
C LYS A 85 4.83 6.62 10.85
N GLN A 86 4.79 6.47 9.53
CA GLN A 86 5.94 6.79 8.69
C GLN A 86 6.28 8.28 8.81
N GLY A 87 5.30 9.17 8.68
CA GLY A 87 5.51 10.62 8.80
C GLY A 87 6.18 11.01 10.13
N GLU A 88 5.74 10.45 11.25
CA GLU A 88 6.36 10.66 12.56
C GLU A 88 7.79 10.11 12.62
N SER A 89 8.03 8.91 12.08
CA SER A 89 9.36 8.28 12.04
C SER A 89 10.36 9.11 11.20
N PHE A 90 9.93 9.60 10.03
CA PHE A 90 10.79 10.40 9.15
C PHE A 90 10.95 11.84 9.64
N LYS A 91 9.93 12.46 10.23
CA LYS A 91 10.09 13.78 10.89
C LYS A 91 11.18 13.77 11.97
N ASN A 92 11.30 12.65 12.68
CA ASN A 92 12.28 12.51 13.76
C ASN A 92 13.68 12.11 13.28
N TYR A 93 13.86 11.66 12.02
CA TYR A 93 15.13 11.08 11.55
C TYR A 93 15.65 11.61 10.20
N ARG A 94 14.76 11.90 9.23
CA ARG A 94 15.08 12.40 7.88
C ARG A 94 13.94 13.27 7.32
N PRO A 95 13.97 14.60 7.55
CA PRO A 95 12.91 15.50 7.10
C PRO A 95 12.78 15.56 5.56
N GLU A 96 13.83 15.24 4.81
CA GLU A 96 13.82 15.15 3.34
C GLU A 96 12.89 14.08 2.76
N GLU A 97 12.63 12.99 3.49
CA GLU A 97 11.68 11.94 3.08
C GLU A 97 10.22 12.29 3.43
N CYS A 98 9.98 13.35 4.23
CA CYS A 98 8.62 13.78 4.58
C CYS A 98 7.83 14.24 3.36
N THR A 99 8.50 14.77 2.33
CA THR A 99 7.86 15.23 1.10
C THR A 99 7.18 14.08 0.35
N LEU A 100 7.72 12.84 0.43
CA LEU A 100 7.09 11.68 -0.20
C LEU A 100 5.77 11.30 0.50
N ILE A 101 5.71 11.46 1.82
CA ILE A 101 4.56 11.13 2.67
C ILE A 101 3.47 12.18 2.54
N GLU A 102 3.85 13.45 2.45
CA GLU A 102 2.92 14.56 2.17
C GLU A 102 2.24 14.41 0.80
N ASN A 103 2.89 13.74 -0.15
CA ASN A 103 2.36 13.45 -1.48
C ASN A 103 1.74 12.04 -1.59
N ALA A 104 1.48 11.35 -0.48
CA ALA A 104 0.85 10.03 -0.53
C ALA A 104 -0.54 10.12 -1.19
N ILE A 105 -0.74 9.34 -2.26
CA ILE A 105 -2.03 9.27 -2.98
C ILE A 105 -2.80 8.05 -2.47
N LEU A 106 -4.02 8.29 -1.99
CA LEU A 106 -4.96 7.25 -1.61
C LEU A 106 -6.26 7.43 -2.38
N GLU A 107 -6.50 6.54 -3.33
CA GLU A 107 -7.67 6.56 -4.21
C GLU A 107 -8.50 5.28 -4.00
N VAL A 108 -9.81 5.41 -4.14
CA VAL A 108 -10.78 4.31 -4.12
C VAL A 108 -11.62 4.46 -5.38
N GLU A 109 -11.57 3.46 -6.25
CA GLU A 109 -12.35 3.38 -7.50
C GLU A 109 -13.37 2.25 -7.47
#